data_AF-A0A0F9AVS6-F1
#
_entry.id   AF-A0A0F9AVS6-F1
#
_cell.length_a   1.000
_cell.length_b   1.000
_cell.length_c   1.000
_cell.angle_alpha   90.00
_cell.angle_beta   90.00
_cell.angle_gamma   90.00
#
_symmetry.space_group_name_H-M   'P 1'
#
loop_
_entity.id
_entity.type
_entity.pdbx_description
1 polymer ?
#
loop_
_entity_poly.entity_id
_entity_poly.type
_entity_poly.pdbx_seq_one_letter_code
_entity_poly.pdbx_strand_id
1 'polypeptide(L)'
;MAQILRQSTAVDIRLGPFVDVGDGFTPETGVTLAAANEKAVLKAAGAAVVTMAGAFAAVSGCDGYYDYTASVGDLNTCGDVTFVMQEDATYLPVKCTFQVVEEEVYDDLFAASAVGYLKPVTGGNDLDVTATGAAGIDWGNIENPTTAVDLSGTDIQLVDTCTVNTDMVGTNSALLAASAPANFGDLAITVTTGLVNITQAAADKVWSTASRILTASTNFNDIAAGDVWAVDATTQQTQGTFGQAIGDPIADTSTIWGLANTNLDATITSRHASGAAVASVSGNVDGNVTGSVGSIATGGIAALSFAAGAIDTSAIAANALTSTEVADSATPRILKNTALANFMFLVVDSTDHFTPKTGLTYVTGDSQRTIDGAAFANTTNLPTEVGFGIYKVSLSAADLNGDVITFKFSKAGSDTRLVTMLTQPT
;
A
#
# COMPACT_ATOMS: atom_id res chain seq x y z
N MET A 1 54.72 -20.68 -41.01
CA MET A 1 53.68 -20.50 -39.97
C MET A 1 53.80 -21.71 -39.06
N ALA A 2 54.01 -21.55 -37.76
CA ALA A 2 54.04 -22.70 -36.85
C ALA A 2 52.63 -23.32 -36.80
N GLN A 3 52.52 -24.64 -36.91
CA GLN A 3 51.25 -25.34 -36.78
C GLN A 3 50.85 -25.35 -35.29
N ILE A 4 49.57 -25.08 -35.03
CA ILE A 4 49.02 -24.95 -33.67
C ILE A 4 48.42 -26.27 -33.22
N LEU A 5 48.76 -26.71 -32.01
CA LEU A 5 48.26 -27.94 -31.39
C LEU A 5 47.55 -27.62 -30.08
N ARG A 6 46.54 -28.44 -29.74
CA ARG A 6 45.82 -28.38 -28.47
C ARG A 6 46.68 -28.98 -27.35
N GLN A 7 46.77 -28.31 -26.20
CA GLN A 7 47.48 -28.85 -25.04
C GLN A 7 46.89 -30.20 -24.60
N SER A 8 47.73 -31.06 -24.03
CA SER A 8 47.33 -32.30 -23.35
C SER A 8 46.42 -33.21 -24.18
N THR A 9 46.56 -33.18 -25.51
CA THR A 9 45.69 -33.93 -26.44
C THR A 9 46.56 -34.82 -27.32
N ALA A 10 46.16 -36.07 -27.51
CA ALA A 10 46.86 -36.95 -28.45
C ALA A 10 46.54 -36.53 -29.89
N VAL A 11 47.56 -36.31 -30.72
CA VAL A 11 47.39 -35.82 -32.09
C VAL A 11 48.51 -36.31 -32.98
N ASP A 12 48.17 -36.67 -34.22
CA ASP A 12 49.14 -37.06 -35.23
C ASP A 12 49.86 -35.83 -35.78
N ILE A 13 51.18 -35.84 -35.69
CA ILE A 13 52.05 -34.83 -36.29
C ILE A 13 52.92 -35.47 -37.38
N ARG A 14 53.10 -34.76 -38.47
CA ARG A 14 53.95 -35.19 -39.58
C ARG A 14 55.40 -34.86 -39.28
N LEU A 15 56.27 -35.87 -39.29
CA LEU A 15 57.72 -35.73 -39.20
C LEU A 15 58.37 -36.12 -40.53
N GLY A 16 59.37 -35.33 -40.95
CA GLY A 16 60.14 -35.57 -42.17
C GLY A 16 60.40 -34.30 -42.99
N PRO A 17 61.06 -34.43 -44.14
CA PRO A 17 61.57 -35.69 -44.68
C PRO A 17 62.78 -36.20 -43.90
N PHE A 18 62.82 -37.50 -43.64
CA PHE A 18 64.00 -38.24 -43.22
C PHE A 18 64.77 -38.67 -44.48
N VAL A 19 66.06 -38.36 -44.50
CA VAL A 19 66.95 -38.68 -45.63
C VAL A 19 68.21 -39.36 -45.11
N ASP A 20 68.79 -40.25 -45.92
CA ASP A 20 69.98 -41.04 -45.58
C ASP A 20 71.16 -40.12 -45.24
N VAL A 21 71.92 -40.46 -44.19
CA VAL A 21 73.14 -39.76 -43.80
C VAL A 21 74.24 -39.85 -44.87
N GLY A 22 74.22 -40.89 -45.70
CA GLY A 22 75.23 -41.12 -46.73
C GLY A 22 75.22 -40.09 -47.85
N ASP A 23 74.05 -39.58 -48.22
CA ASP A 23 73.88 -38.66 -49.35
C ASP A 23 73.08 -37.39 -49.04
N GLY A 24 72.32 -37.37 -47.94
CA GLY A 24 71.51 -36.25 -47.48
C GLY A 24 70.30 -35.94 -48.36
N PHE A 25 69.89 -36.85 -49.26
CA PHE A 25 68.71 -36.63 -50.11
C PHE A 25 67.87 -37.88 -50.41
N THR A 26 68.42 -39.10 -50.33
CA THR A 26 67.63 -40.33 -50.55
C THR A 26 66.70 -40.51 -49.35
N PRO A 27 65.38 -40.63 -49.53
CA PRO A 27 64.45 -40.81 -48.42
C PRO A 27 64.73 -42.10 -47.63
N GLU A 28 64.83 -41.99 -46.31
CA GLU A 28 65.10 -43.15 -45.45
C GLU A 28 63.80 -43.94 -45.17
N THR A 29 63.82 -45.23 -45.50
CA THR A 29 62.69 -46.14 -45.32
C THR A 29 62.96 -47.11 -44.17
N GLY A 30 62.01 -47.25 -43.24
CA GLY A 30 62.18 -48.13 -42.07
C GLY A 30 62.64 -47.41 -40.80
N VAL A 31 62.49 -46.08 -40.73
CA VAL A 31 62.72 -45.31 -39.50
C VAL A 31 61.79 -45.81 -38.39
N THR A 32 62.33 -46.03 -37.19
CA THR A 32 61.54 -46.40 -36.01
C THR A 32 62.02 -45.62 -34.78
N LEU A 33 61.11 -45.36 -33.83
CA LEU A 33 61.47 -44.73 -32.54
C LEU A 33 62.49 -45.57 -31.74
N ALA A 34 62.44 -46.89 -31.87
CA ALA A 34 63.32 -47.79 -31.14
C ALA A 34 64.77 -47.73 -31.65
N ALA A 35 64.95 -47.56 -32.96
CA ALA A 35 66.27 -47.47 -33.58
C ALA A 35 66.96 -46.12 -33.30
N ALA A 36 66.18 -45.03 -33.15
CA ALA A 36 66.73 -43.68 -32.97
C ALA A 36 67.58 -43.51 -31.70
N ASN A 37 68.80 -42.98 -31.87
CA ASN A 37 69.70 -42.53 -30.81
C ASN A 37 69.06 -41.40 -30.00
N GLU A 38 68.52 -40.39 -30.68
CA GLU A 38 67.75 -39.30 -30.06
C GLU A 38 66.30 -39.31 -30.52
N LYS A 39 65.39 -39.21 -29.54
CA LYS A 39 63.94 -39.12 -29.72
C LYS A 39 63.38 -38.24 -28.61
N ALA A 40 63.50 -36.94 -28.78
CA ALA A 40 63.28 -35.96 -27.73
C ALA A 40 62.15 -34.99 -28.06
N VAL A 41 61.38 -34.63 -27.03
CA VAL A 41 60.41 -33.54 -27.06
C VAL A 41 60.95 -32.42 -26.18
N LEU A 42 61.41 -31.36 -26.82
CA LEU A 42 61.87 -30.14 -26.17
C LEU A 42 60.64 -29.31 -25.84
N LYS A 43 60.31 -29.25 -24.55
CA LYS A 43 59.13 -28.56 -24.04
C LYS A 43 59.34 -27.05 -23.97
N ALA A 44 58.24 -26.31 -24.01
CA ALA A 44 58.24 -24.86 -23.85
C ALA A 44 58.60 -24.43 -22.41
N ALA A 45 58.84 -23.13 -22.22
CA ALA A 45 59.00 -22.48 -20.92
C ALA A 45 60.08 -23.08 -19.98
N GLY A 46 61.11 -23.72 -20.56
CA GLY A 46 62.19 -24.34 -19.78
C GLY A 46 61.78 -25.62 -19.04
N ALA A 47 60.64 -26.21 -19.38
CA ALA A 47 60.24 -27.51 -18.87
C ALA A 47 61.21 -28.62 -19.32
N ALA A 48 61.26 -29.70 -18.54
CA ALA A 48 62.20 -30.79 -18.79
C ALA A 48 61.97 -31.43 -20.17
N VAL A 49 63.06 -31.73 -20.87
CA VAL A 49 63.02 -32.52 -22.10
C VAL A 49 62.53 -33.93 -21.76
N VAL A 50 61.57 -34.42 -22.51
CA VAL A 50 61.04 -35.79 -22.35
C VAL A 50 61.34 -36.62 -23.60
N THR A 51 61.31 -37.94 -23.45
CA THR A 51 61.45 -38.86 -24.57
C THR A 51 60.13 -39.01 -25.30
N MET A 52 60.16 -39.05 -26.63
CA MET A 52 58.98 -39.34 -27.45
C MET A 52 58.41 -40.72 -27.10
N ALA A 53 57.18 -40.75 -26.60
CA ALA A 53 56.51 -41.96 -26.09
C ALA A 53 55.24 -42.36 -26.86
N GLY A 54 54.96 -41.67 -27.97
CA GLY A 54 53.82 -41.89 -28.85
C GLY A 54 53.97 -43.06 -29.82
N ALA A 55 52.99 -43.22 -30.70
CA ALA A 55 53.07 -44.18 -31.81
C ALA A 55 53.76 -43.55 -33.02
N PHE A 56 54.48 -44.34 -33.82
CA PHE A 56 55.19 -43.86 -35.01
C PHE A 56 54.95 -44.81 -36.17
N ALA A 57 54.50 -44.27 -37.30
CA ALA A 57 54.13 -45.05 -38.48
C ALA A 57 54.57 -44.35 -39.76
N ALA A 58 54.99 -45.15 -40.75
CA ALA A 58 55.31 -44.62 -42.08
C ALA A 58 54.05 -44.09 -42.78
N VAL A 59 54.18 -42.97 -43.46
CA VAL A 59 53.10 -42.41 -44.28
C VAL A 59 52.99 -43.21 -45.56
N SER A 60 51.82 -43.78 -45.82
CA SER A 60 51.59 -44.58 -47.02
C SER A 60 51.82 -43.74 -48.29
N GLY A 61 52.68 -44.24 -49.19
CA GLY A 61 52.95 -43.61 -50.50
C GLY A 61 53.84 -42.36 -50.45
N CYS A 62 54.49 -42.06 -49.31
CA CYS A 62 55.37 -40.92 -49.16
C CYS A 62 56.65 -41.31 -48.38
N ASP A 63 57.67 -41.76 -49.10
CA ASP A 63 58.92 -42.22 -48.51
C ASP A 63 59.63 -41.10 -47.75
N GLY A 64 60.27 -41.43 -46.63
CA GLY A 64 60.92 -40.47 -45.74
C GLY A 64 59.97 -39.63 -44.88
N TYR A 65 58.65 -39.81 -44.96
CA TYR A 65 57.69 -39.12 -44.09
C TYR A 65 56.98 -40.11 -43.17
N TYR A 66 56.81 -39.71 -41.92
CA TYR A 66 56.22 -40.53 -40.86
C TYR A 66 55.24 -39.71 -40.04
N ASP A 67 54.15 -40.33 -39.63
CA ASP A 67 53.22 -39.76 -38.66
C ASP A 67 53.62 -40.24 -37.26
N TYR A 68 53.80 -39.27 -36.36
CA TYR A 68 53.99 -39.51 -34.93
C TYR A 68 52.72 -39.11 -34.19
N THR A 69 52.04 -40.06 -33.55
CA THR A 69 50.93 -39.77 -32.65
C THR A 69 51.49 -39.24 -31.34
N ALA A 70 51.61 -37.92 -31.22
CA ALA A 70 52.05 -37.27 -30.00
C ALA A 70 51.12 -37.64 -28.85
N SER A 71 51.70 -37.96 -27.69
CA SER A 71 50.93 -38.30 -26.50
C SER A 71 50.46 -37.04 -25.78
N VAL A 72 49.46 -37.19 -24.90
CA VAL A 72 49.04 -36.15 -23.95
C VAL A 72 50.25 -35.61 -23.16
N GLY A 73 51.16 -36.50 -22.77
CA GLY A 73 52.37 -36.15 -22.04
C GLY A 73 53.37 -35.34 -22.87
N ASP A 74 53.38 -35.46 -24.20
CA ASP A 74 54.27 -34.69 -25.09
C ASP A 74 53.80 -33.25 -25.24
N LEU A 75 52.48 -33.00 -25.13
CA LEU A 75 51.86 -31.69 -25.38
C LEU A 75 51.26 -31.04 -24.11
N ASN A 76 51.62 -31.51 -22.92
CA ASN A 76 51.10 -30.98 -21.64
C ASN A 76 51.67 -29.61 -21.21
N THR A 77 52.35 -28.87 -22.10
CA THR A 77 52.93 -27.55 -21.79
C THR A 77 52.64 -26.60 -22.95
N CYS A 78 52.00 -25.47 -22.66
CA CYS A 78 51.74 -24.41 -23.64
C CYS A 78 53.03 -23.69 -24.06
N GLY A 79 53.12 -23.30 -25.33
CA GLY A 79 54.25 -22.63 -25.96
C GLY A 79 54.90 -23.43 -27.09
N ASP A 80 56.10 -23.02 -27.50
CA ASP A 80 56.86 -23.70 -28.56
C ASP A 80 57.39 -25.06 -28.09
N VAL A 81 56.90 -26.14 -28.72
CA VAL A 81 57.33 -27.52 -28.47
C VAL A 81 58.02 -28.05 -29.72
N THR A 82 59.24 -28.56 -29.58
CA THR A 82 60.02 -29.11 -30.70
C THR A 82 60.27 -30.60 -30.53
N PHE A 83 59.90 -31.36 -31.56
CA PHE A 83 60.21 -32.78 -31.67
C PHE A 83 61.51 -32.94 -32.45
N VAL A 84 62.45 -33.73 -31.93
CA VAL A 84 63.75 -34.00 -32.54
C VAL A 84 63.95 -35.51 -32.61
N MET A 85 64.29 -35.99 -33.80
CA MET A 85 64.74 -37.35 -34.02
C MET A 85 66.05 -37.38 -34.80
N GLN A 86 66.98 -38.21 -34.37
CA GLN A 86 68.29 -38.41 -35.01
C GLN A 86 68.74 -39.86 -34.85
N GLU A 87 69.44 -40.36 -35.87
CA GLU A 87 70.20 -41.60 -35.82
C GLU A 87 71.52 -41.40 -36.58
N ASP A 88 72.64 -41.41 -35.87
CA ASP A 88 73.96 -41.02 -36.41
C ASP A 88 74.42 -41.89 -37.59
N ALA A 89 73.87 -43.10 -37.72
CA ALA A 89 74.26 -44.09 -38.71
C ALA A 89 73.32 -44.22 -39.91
N THR A 90 72.08 -43.71 -39.86
CA THR A 90 71.07 -44.00 -40.90
C THR A 90 70.40 -42.78 -41.49
N TYR A 91 70.10 -41.73 -40.73
CA TYR A 91 69.41 -40.56 -41.28
C TYR A 91 69.84 -39.23 -40.64
N LEU A 92 69.73 -38.14 -41.40
CA LEU A 92 70.02 -36.79 -40.90
C LEU A 92 69.00 -36.34 -39.83
N PRO A 93 69.40 -35.49 -38.85
CA PRO A 93 68.51 -35.02 -37.80
C PRO A 93 67.27 -34.29 -38.35
N VAL A 94 66.09 -34.74 -37.92
CA VAL A 94 64.80 -34.12 -38.25
C VAL A 94 64.29 -33.39 -37.03
N LYS A 95 63.86 -32.14 -37.21
CA LYS A 95 63.19 -31.35 -36.19
C LYS A 95 61.92 -30.70 -36.71
N CYS A 96 60.87 -30.73 -35.91
CA CYS A 96 59.60 -30.06 -36.20
C CYS A 96 59.13 -29.32 -34.95
N THR A 97 58.77 -28.05 -35.10
CA THR A 97 58.33 -27.18 -34.00
C THR A 97 56.88 -26.81 -34.18
N PHE A 98 56.11 -26.88 -33.09
CA PHE A 98 54.68 -26.60 -33.01
C PHE A 98 54.40 -25.63 -31.87
N GLN A 99 53.39 -24.78 -32.04
CA GLN A 99 52.88 -23.94 -30.96
C GLN A 99 51.75 -24.70 -30.25
N VAL A 100 51.94 -25.04 -28.98
CA VAL A 100 50.89 -25.62 -28.14
C VAL A 100 50.13 -24.49 -27.45
N VAL A 101 48.81 -24.50 -27.53
CA VAL A 101 47.94 -23.53 -26.85
C VAL A 101 47.00 -24.23 -25.88
N GLU A 102 46.54 -23.50 -24.87
CA GLU A 102 45.54 -23.94 -23.89
C GLU A 102 44.35 -24.64 -24.56
N GLU A 103 43.78 -25.65 -23.90
CA GLU A 103 42.68 -26.44 -24.43
C GLU A 103 41.47 -25.58 -24.82
N GLU A 104 41.04 -24.67 -23.93
CA GLU A 104 39.90 -23.76 -24.16
C GLU A 104 40.15 -22.81 -25.35
N VAL A 105 41.36 -22.24 -25.42
CA VAL A 105 41.75 -21.35 -26.53
C VAL A 105 41.76 -22.09 -27.87
N TYR A 106 42.22 -23.35 -27.88
CA TYR A 106 42.16 -24.18 -29.08
C TYR A 106 40.72 -24.47 -29.47
N ASP A 107 39.88 -24.83 -28.50
CA ASP A 107 38.50 -25.23 -28.75
C ASP A 107 37.66 -24.06 -29.29
N ASP A 108 37.88 -22.85 -28.79
CA ASP A 108 37.20 -21.65 -29.26
C ASP A 108 37.57 -21.25 -30.69
N LEU A 109 38.80 -21.54 -31.13
CA LEU A 109 39.36 -20.97 -32.36
C LEU A 109 39.60 -21.98 -33.48
N PHE A 110 39.89 -23.24 -33.15
CA PHE A 110 40.33 -24.27 -34.10
C PHE A 110 39.53 -25.59 -34.04
N ALA A 111 38.72 -25.85 -33.01
CA ALA A 111 37.87 -27.05 -33.01
C ALA A 111 36.85 -27.03 -34.16
N ALA A 112 36.34 -28.20 -34.52
CA ALA A 112 35.34 -28.33 -35.59
C ALA A 112 34.06 -27.51 -35.33
N SER A 113 33.74 -27.27 -34.06
CA SER A 113 32.62 -26.44 -33.60
C SER A 113 33.07 -25.08 -33.05
N ALA A 114 34.27 -24.62 -33.39
CA ALA A 114 34.81 -23.33 -32.95
C ALA A 114 33.82 -22.20 -33.27
N VAL A 115 33.39 -21.49 -32.22
CA VAL A 115 32.47 -20.35 -32.35
C VAL A 115 33.25 -19.05 -32.61
N GLY A 116 34.56 -19.06 -32.33
CA GLY A 116 35.40 -17.88 -32.26
C GLY A 116 35.10 -17.03 -31.03
N TYR A 117 35.90 -15.98 -30.82
CA TYR A 117 35.58 -14.98 -29.80
C TYR A 117 34.31 -14.21 -30.17
N LEU A 118 33.49 -13.89 -29.17
CA LEU A 118 32.40 -12.94 -29.33
C LEU A 118 32.98 -11.60 -29.80
N LYS A 119 32.66 -11.18 -31.02
CA LYS A 119 33.15 -9.93 -31.60
C LYS A 119 32.01 -8.93 -31.74
N PRO A 120 32.22 -7.65 -31.38
CA PRO A 120 31.30 -6.60 -31.78
C PRO A 120 31.24 -6.44 -33.29
N VAL A 121 30.11 -5.93 -33.78
CA VAL A 121 29.92 -5.58 -35.20
C VAL A 121 30.86 -4.43 -35.61
N THR A 122 31.25 -3.57 -34.67
CA THR A 122 32.27 -2.54 -34.82
C THR A 122 33.54 -2.96 -34.10
N GLY A 123 34.65 -3.15 -34.82
CA GLY A 123 35.91 -3.58 -34.22
C GLY A 123 36.38 -2.65 -33.10
N GLY A 124 36.78 -3.24 -31.96
CA GLY A 124 37.33 -2.52 -30.80
C GLY A 124 36.40 -2.40 -29.58
N ASN A 125 35.14 -2.84 -29.68
CA ASN A 125 34.15 -2.75 -28.59
C ASN A 125 33.79 -4.13 -28.02
N ASP A 126 34.65 -4.73 -27.19
CA ASP A 126 34.29 -6.02 -26.58
C ASP A 126 33.14 -5.83 -25.56
N LEU A 127 32.36 -6.88 -25.32
CA LEU A 127 31.32 -6.87 -24.29
C LEU A 127 31.99 -6.70 -22.93
N ASP A 128 31.64 -5.66 -22.18
CA ASP A 128 32.17 -5.47 -20.82
C ASP A 128 31.59 -6.54 -19.90
N VAL A 129 32.43 -7.52 -19.56
CA VAL A 129 32.11 -8.59 -18.61
C VAL A 129 32.85 -8.27 -17.31
N THR A 130 32.09 -8.10 -16.24
CA THR A 130 32.64 -7.85 -14.92
C THR A 130 33.52 -9.01 -14.45
N ALA A 131 34.40 -8.75 -13.49
CA ALA A 131 35.28 -9.78 -12.91
C ALA A 131 34.52 -10.99 -12.28
N THR A 132 33.21 -10.88 -12.07
CA THR A 132 32.34 -11.98 -11.59
C THR A 132 31.57 -12.67 -12.71
N GLY A 133 31.83 -12.35 -13.98
CA GLY A 133 31.21 -12.98 -15.14
C GLY A 133 29.86 -12.40 -15.57
N ALA A 134 29.47 -11.20 -15.10
CA ALA A 134 28.23 -10.55 -15.54
C ALA A 134 28.51 -9.60 -16.70
N ALA A 135 27.76 -9.70 -17.79
CA ALA A 135 27.83 -8.73 -18.88
C ALA A 135 26.86 -7.57 -18.63
N GLY A 136 27.37 -6.33 -18.66
CA GLY A 136 26.52 -5.15 -18.69
C GLY A 136 25.89 -4.99 -20.07
N ILE A 137 24.55 -4.93 -20.15
CA ILE A 137 23.83 -4.57 -21.37
C ILE A 137 23.15 -3.22 -21.11
N ASP A 138 23.66 -2.15 -21.71
CA ASP A 138 22.97 -0.87 -21.65
C ASP A 138 21.71 -0.94 -22.51
N TRP A 139 20.63 -0.23 -22.11
CA TRP A 139 19.36 -0.24 -22.86
C TRP A 139 19.49 0.18 -24.32
N GLY A 140 20.50 0.99 -24.67
CA GLY A 140 20.82 1.35 -26.05
C GLY A 140 21.41 0.22 -26.89
N ASN A 141 21.96 -0.82 -26.25
CA ASN A 141 22.50 -2.01 -26.93
C ASN A 141 21.42 -3.08 -27.19
N ILE A 142 20.22 -2.93 -26.63
CA ILE A 142 19.06 -3.76 -26.99
C ILE A 142 18.48 -3.18 -28.29
N GLU A 143 19.06 -3.54 -29.43
CA GLU A 143 18.56 -3.13 -30.76
C GLU A 143 17.30 -3.93 -31.15
N ASN A 144 16.35 -3.30 -31.85
CA ASN A 144 15.05 -3.89 -32.23
C ASN A 144 14.23 -4.47 -31.06
N PRO A 145 13.95 -3.72 -29.97
CA PRO A 145 12.98 -4.15 -28.98
C PRO A 145 11.59 -3.94 -29.59
N THR A 146 11.17 -4.86 -30.46
CA THR A 146 9.79 -4.91 -30.95
C THR A 146 8.92 -5.42 -29.81
N THR A 147 8.63 -4.50 -28.89
CA THR A 147 7.58 -4.51 -27.87
C THR A 147 7.63 -5.67 -26.87
N ALA A 148 7.94 -5.32 -25.62
CA ALA A 148 8.00 -6.15 -24.41
C ALA A 148 9.28 -6.97 -24.23
N VAL A 149 10.26 -6.36 -23.57
CA VAL A 149 11.24 -7.12 -22.79
C VAL A 149 10.57 -7.41 -21.45
N ASP A 150 10.06 -8.63 -21.30
CA ASP A 150 9.50 -9.07 -20.03
C ASP A 150 10.65 -9.32 -19.05
N LEU A 151 10.74 -8.46 -18.04
CA LEU A 151 11.71 -8.55 -16.96
C LEU A 151 11.05 -9.06 -15.67
N SER A 152 10.11 -10.00 -15.80
CA SER A 152 9.34 -10.58 -14.68
C SER A 152 10.18 -11.12 -13.52
N GLY A 153 11.49 -11.32 -13.72
CA GLY A 153 12.44 -11.78 -12.70
C GLY A 153 13.35 -10.70 -12.12
N THR A 154 13.16 -9.41 -12.44
CA THR A 154 14.01 -8.32 -11.92
C THR A 154 13.20 -7.28 -11.16
N ASP A 155 13.70 -6.85 -10.00
CA ASP A 155 13.15 -5.70 -9.28
C ASP A 155 13.69 -4.40 -9.88
N ILE A 156 12.81 -3.55 -10.41
CA ILE A 156 13.17 -2.20 -10.88
C ILE A 156 12.88 -1.22 -9.74
N GLN A 157 13.93 -0.71 -9.08
CA GLN A 157 13.77 0.14 -7.90
C GLN A 157 13.15 1.51 -8.19
N LEU A 158 13.50 2.15 -9.31
CA LEU A 158 13.01 3.48 -9.69
C LEU A 158 12.82 3.56 -11.21
N VAL A 159 11.66 4.05 -11.63
CA VAL A 159 11.37 4.43 -13.01
C VAL A 159 11.12 5.93 -13.02
N ASP A 160 12.07 6.70 -13.55
CA ASP A 160 12.00 8.17 -13.57
C ASP A 160 10.97 8.70 -14.58
N THR A 161 10.65 7.93 -15.62
CA THR A 161 9.59 8.27 -16.59
C THR A 161 8.87 7.03 -17.08
N CYS A 162 7.59 6.90 -16.72
CA CYS A 162 6.68 5.89 -17.27
C CYS A 162 5.73 6.58 -18.26
N THR A 163 5.87 6.29 -19.56
CA THR A 163 5.04 6.91 -20.60
C THR A 163 3.64 6.28 -20.68
N VAL A 164 3.56 4.97 -20.39
CA VAL A 164 2.30 4.21 -20.32
C VAL A 164 2.44 3.14 -19.24
N ASN A 165 1.57 3.17 -18.24
CA ASN A 165 1.43 2.08 -17.28
C ASN A 165 0.18 1.27 -17.64
N THR A 166 0.38 0.21 -18.41
CA THR A 166 -0.70 -0.68 -18.88
C THR A 166 -1.07 -1.75 -17.83
N ASP A 167 -0.23 -1.92 -16.81
CA ASP A 167 -0.41 -2.84 -15.68
C ASP A 167 -1.40 -2.30 -14.65
N MET A 168 -1.64 -0.98 -14.62
CA MET A 168 -2.70 -0.40 -13.79
C MET A 168 -4.00 -1.09 -14.11
N VAL A 169 -4.37 -2.04 -13.27
CA VAL A 169 -5.51 -2.93 -13.46
C VAL A 169 -6.75 -2.11 -13.78
N GLY A 170 -7.06 -2.00 -15.08
CA GLY A 170 -8.38 -1.65 -15.59
C GLY A 170 -8.71 -0.19 -15.98
N THR A 171 -7.91 0.86 -15.73
CA THR A 171 -8.28 2.22 -16.22
C THR A 171 -7.13 3.25 -16.26
N ASN A 172 -7.21 4.19 -17.21
CA ASN A 172 -6.31 5.36 -17.40
C ASN A 172 -6.31 6.39 -16.24
N SER A 173 -6.70 6.02 -15.02
CA SER A 173 -6.78 6.92 -13.87
C SER A 173 -6.17 6.27 -12.62
N ALA A 174 -5.11 6.89 -12.09
CA ALA A 174 -4.43 6.45 -10.87
C ALA A 174 -5.33 6.30 -9.63
N LEU A 175 -6.47 6.99 -9.63
CA LEU A 175 -7.46 6.91 -8.57
C LEU A 175 -8.17 5.55 -8.50
N LEU A 176 -8.21 4.79 -9.60
CA LEU A 176 -8.85 3.47 -9.68
C LEU A 176 -7.88 2.31 -9.44
N ALA A 177 -6.57 2.55 -9.59
CA ALA A 177 -5.53 1.54 -9.40
C ALA A 177 -5.08 1.41 -7.93
N ALA A 178 -5.14 2.49 -7.15
CA ALA A 178 -5.09 2.41 -5.70
C ALA A 178 -6.46 1.94 -5.21
N SER A 179 -6.50 1.03 -4.24
CA SER A 179 -7.69 0.51 -3.58
C SER A 179 -8.54 1.60 -2.91
N ALA A 180 -9.20 2.42 -3.73
CA ALA A 180 -10.15 3.42 -3.31
C ALA A 180 -11.33 2.69 -2.64
N PRO A 181 -11.85 3.20 -1.52
CA PRO A 181 -13.03 2.64 -0.89
C PRO A 181 -14.16 2.44 -1.91
N ALA A 182 -14.83 1.28 -1.90
CA ALA A 182 -15.82 0.90 -2.92
C ALA A 182 -16.92 1.96 -3.12
N ASN A 183 -17.23 2.74 -2.08
CA ASN A 183 -18.20 3.84 -2.09
C ASN A 183 -17.74 5.09 -2.86
N PHE A 184 -16.52 5.14 -3.38
CA PHE A 184 -16.07 6.23 -4.26
C PHE A 184 -16.54 6.06 -5.71
N GLY A 185 -16.93 4.83 -6.10
CA GLY A 185 -17.58 4.58 -7.40
C GLY A 185 -18.95 5.24 -7.55
N ASP A 186 -19.60 5.57 -6.42
CA ASP A 186 -20.89 6.25 -6.37
C ASP A 186 -20.78 7.78 -6.56
N LEU A 187 -19.56 8.33 -6.50
CA LEU A 187 -19.29 9.75 -6.73
C LEU A 187 -18.92 9.96 -8.20
N ALA A 188 -19.66 10.82 -8.91
CA ALA A 188 -19.33 11.18 -10.30
C ALA A 188 -18.20 12.22 -10.32
N ILE A 189 -16.96 11.76 -10.13
CA ILE A 189 -15.76 12.61 -10.10
C ILE A 189 -15.27 12.85 -11.53
N THR A 190 -15.26 14.12 -11.96
CA THR A 190 -14.69 14.50 -13.26
C THR A 190 -13.18 14.74 -13.13
N VAL A 191 -12.39 13.79 -13.62
CA VAL A 191 -10.93 13.72 -13.47
C VAL A 191 -10.17 14.97 -13.92
N THR A 192 -10.66 15.73 -14.89
CA THR A 192 -9.96 16.91 -15.44
C THR A 192 -10.03 18.14 -14.53
N THR A 193 -11.04 18.23 -13.65
CA THR A 193 -11.30 19.42 -12.84
C THR A 193 -11.19 19.17 -11.34
N GLY A 194 -11.07 17.91 -10.91
CA GLY A 194 -11.11 17.52 -9.49
C GLY A 194 -12.47 17.75 -8.84
N LEU A 195 -13.50 18.09 -9.63
CA LEU A 195 -14.84 18.38 -9.14
C LEU A 195 -15.55 17.07 -8.81
N VAL A 196 -15.95 16.91 -7.54
CA VAL A 196 -16.87 15.85 -7.13
C VAL A 196 -18.28 16.33 -7.46
N ASN A 197 -18.81 15.85 -8.58
CA ASN A 197 -20.19 16.13 -8.94
C ASN A 197 -21.07 14.97 -8.44
N ILE A 198 -22.25 15.27 -7.93
CA ILE A 198 -23.27 14.25 -7.71
C ILE A 198 -24.16 14.37 -8.94
N THR A 199 -24.04 13.48 -9.93
CA THR A 199 -24.91 13.51 -11.11
C THR A 199 -26.34 13.14 -10.69
N GLN A 200 -27.09 14.12 -10.18
CA GLN A 200 -28.48 13.98 -9.77
C GLN A 200 -29.39 14.60 -10.82
N ALA A 201 -29.87 13.77 -11.74
CA ALA A 201 -30.88 14.18 -12.71
C ALA A 201 -32.27 14.47 -12.08
N ALA A 202 -32.45 14.38 -10.75
CA ALA A 202 -33.74 14.61 -10.11
C ALA A 202 -33.74 15.37 -8.76
N ALA A 203 -32.58 15.68 -8.16
CA ALA A 203 -32.57 16.34 -6.84
C ALA A 203 -32.34 17.86 -6.87
N ASP A 204 -31.95 18.41 -8.03
CA ASP A 204 -31.61 19.84 -8.17
C ASP A 204 -32.82 20.75 -8.50
N LYS A 205 -34.03 20.36 -8.11
CA LYS A 205 -35.19 21.29 -8.07
C LYS A 205 -35.62 21.66 -6.65
N VAL A 206 -35.07 21.01 -5.64
CA VAL A 206 -35.42 21.30 -4.24
C VAL A 206 -34.43 22.31 -3.62
N TRP A 207 -33.18 22.40 -4.10
CA TRP A 207 -32.19 23.32 -3.54
C TRP A 207 -31.97 24.64 -4.30
N SER A 208 -32.54 24.81 -5.50
CA SER A 208 -32.64 26.13 -6.16
C SER A 208 -33.88 26.95 -5.72
N THR A 209 -34.69 26.42 -4.79
CA THR A 209 -35.89 27.09 -4.24
C THR A 209 -35.91 27.09 -2.71
N ALA A 210 -34.85 26.60 -2.06
CA ALA A 210 -34.73 26.55 -0.61
C ALA A 210 -33.29 26.79 -0.13
N SER A 211 -32.63 27.85 -0.62
CA SER A 211 -31.48 28.40 0.09
C SER A 211 -31.97 29.32 1.20
N ARG A 212 -32.24 28.72 2.36
CA ARG A 212 -32.31 29.43 3.63
C ARG A 212 -30.89 29.90 3.99
N ILE A 213 -30.55 31.11 3.57
CA ILE A 213 -29.50 31.90 4.22
C ILE A 213 -30.18 33.16 4.78
N LEU A 214 -30.83 32.99 5.93
CA LEU A 214 -31.33 34.10 6.75
C LEU A 214 -30.15 34.69 7.54
N THR A 215 -29.22 35.29 6.82
CA THR A 215 -28.26 36.25 7.39
C THR A 215 -28.17 37.44 6.45
N ALA A 216 -29.32 38.05 6.17
CA ALA A 216 -29.43 39.29 5.41
C ALA A 216 -30.36 40.26 6.14
N SER A 217 -29.90 40.75 7.29
CA SER A 217 -30.26 42.11 7.68
C SER A 217 -29.44 43.06 6.82
N THR A 218 -30.05 43.60 5.77
CA THR A 218 -29.67 44.89 5.18
C THR A 218 -30.92 45.54 4.57
N ASN A 219 -31.61 46.40 5.34
CA ASN A 219 -32.54 47.46 4.86
C ASN A 219 -34.03 47.40 5.30
N PHE A 220 -34.33 47.12 6.57
CA PHE A 220 -35.59 47.53 7.21
C PHE A 220 -35.58 49.02 7.62
N ASN A 221 -35.20 49.91 6.71
CA ASN A 221 -35.15 51.36 7.00
C ASN A 221 -36.29 52.17 6.36
N ASP A 222 -37.32 51.56 5.77
CA ASP A 222 -38.47 52.29 5.20
C ASP A 222 -39.78 51.46 5.22
N ILE A 223 -40.30 51.14 6.41
CA ILE A 223 -41.73 50.83 6.56
C ILE A 223 -42.31 51.92 7.45
N ALA A 224 -42.98 52.92 6.86
CA ALA A 224 -43.68 53.92 7.63
C ALA A 224 -44.99 53.33 8.15
N ALA A 225 -45.44 53.76 9.33
CA ALA A 225 -46.69 53.28 9.93
C ALA A 225 -47.93 53.47 9.03
N GLY A 226 -47.88 54.44 8.11
CA GLY A 226 -48.93 54.67 7.11
C GLY A 226 -49.06 53.54 6.08
N ASP A 227 -47.96 52.88 5.73
CA ASP A 227 -47.95 51.79 4.73
C ASP A 227 -48.60 50.52 5.28
N VAL A 228 -48.45 50.28 6.59
CA VAL A 228 -49.08 49.17 7.30
C VAL A 228 -50.59 49.40 7.44
N TRP A 229 -51.01 50.62 7.79
CA TRP A 229 -52.43 50.94 7.98
C TRP A 229 -53.22 50.96 6.66
N ALA A 230 -52.59 51.41 5.56
CA ALA A 230 -53.23 51.45 4.25
C ALA A 230 -53.58 50.05 3.72
N VAL A 231 -52.71 49.06 3.95
CA VAL A 231 -52.94 47.66 3.54
C VAL A 231 -54.08 47.02 4.34
N ASP A 232 -54.11 47.22 5.67
CA ASP A 232 -55.19 46.73 6.54
C ASP A 232 -56.56 47.31 6.14
N ALA A 233 -56.65 48.64 5.98
CA ALA A 233 -57.91 49.33 5.69
C ALA A 233 -58.50 49.02 4.30
N THR A 234 -57.68 48.69 3.30
CA THR A 234 -58.16 48.58 1.90
C THR A 234 -58.21 47.16 1.35
N THR A 235 -57.37 46.25 1.83
CA THR A 235 -57.25 44.90 1.24
C THR A 235 -57.66 43.77 2.18
N GLN A 236 -57.76 44.02 3.49
CA GLN A 236 -57.98 42.97 4.49
C GLN A 236 -59.30 43.09 5.26
N GLN A 237 -60.21 44.01 4.89
CA GLN A 237 -61.56 44.15 5.46
C GLN A 237 -62.65 43.45 4.61
N THR A 238 -62.41 42.20 4.20
CA THR A 238 -63.45 41.36 3.58
C THR A 238 -64.20 40.59 4.68
N GLN A 239 -65.50 40.36 4.52
CA GLN A 239 -66.33 39.66 5.51
C GLN A 239 -65.67 38.33 5.95
N GLY A 240 -65.51 38.13 7.26
CA GLY A 240 -64.92 36.93 7.87
C GLY A 240 -63.40 36.99 8.11
N THR A 241 -62.72 38.11 7.82
CA THR A 241 -61.29 38.28 8.15
C THR A 241 -61.10 38.98 9.50
N PHE A 242 -59.87 38.89 10.03
CA PHE A 242 -59.48 39.56 11.29
C PHE A 242 -59.69 41.08 11.27
N GLY A 243 -59.56 41.72 10.09
CA GLY A 243 -59.78 43.16 9.91
C GLY A 243 -61.23 43.60 10.17
N GLN A 244 -62.22 42.71 9.98
CA GLN A 244 -63.63 43.02 10.26
C GLN A 244 -63.90 43.19 11.76
N ALA A 245 -63.19 42.48 12.64
CA ALA A 245 -63.42 42.52 14.08
C ALA A 245 -63.12 43.89 14.73
N ILE A 246 -62.47 44.80 13.98
CA ILE A 246 -61.92 46.06 14.49
C ILE A 246 -62.32 47.29 13.63
N GLY A 247 -62.74 47.12 12.36
CA GLY A 247 -62.77 48.19 11.36
C GLY A 247 -64.05 49.03 11.18
N ASP A 248 -65.25 48.54 11.54
CA ASP A 248 -66.51 49.31 11.42
C ASP A 248 -67.49 49.01 12.59
N PRO A 249 -67.52 49.86 13.64
CA PRO A 249 -68.28 49.57 14.85
C PRO A 249 -69.79 49.78 14.73
N ILE A 250 -70.31 50.37 13.65
CA ILE A 250 -71.75 50.70 13.56
C ILE A 250 -72.55 49.56 12.91
N ALA A 251 -71.90 48.61 12.22
CA ALA A 251 -72.59 47.58 11.43
C ALA A 251 -72.57 46.16 12.03
N ASP A 252 -71.83 45.88 13.11
CA ASP A 252 -71.56 44.50 13.54
C ASP A 252 -71.76 44.25 15.06
N THR A 253 -72.84 43.55 15.43
CA THR A 253 -73.25 43.32 16.83
C THR A 253 -72.62 42.09 17.50
N SER A 254 -71.58 41.48 16.92
CA SER A 254 -71.01 40.21 17.43
C SER A 254 -69.48 40.20 17.61
N THR A 255 -68.84 41.37 17.66
CA THR A 255 -67.38 41.52 17.78
C THR A 255 -66.93 41.94 19.19
N ILE A 256 -65.61 42.15 19.35
CA ILE A 256 -64.89 42.59 20.56
C ILE A 256 -65.54 43.80 21.25
N TRP A 257 -66.25 44.66 20.50
CA TRP A 257 -66.92 45.83 21.04
C TRP A 257 -68.16 45.49 21.90
N GLY A 258 -68.83 44.36 21.62
CA GLY A 258 -69.93 43.84 22.45
C GLY A 258 -69.46 43.27 23.78
N LEU A 259 -68.25 42.68 23.81
CA LEU A 259 -67.59 42.18 25.03
C LEU A 259 -67.01 43.31 25.90
N ALA A 260 -66.54 44.39 25.28
CA ALA A 260 -65.93 45.53 25.99
C ALA A 260 -66.95 46.46 26.69
N ASN A 261 -68.21 46.50 26.23
CA ASN A 261 -69.26 47.32 26.86
C ASN A 261 -70.13 46.60 27.89
N THR A 262 -69.99 45.27 28.04
CA THR A 262 -70.64 44.51 29.12
C THR A 262 -69.64 43.53 29.76
N ASN A 263 -68.95 44.01 30.80
CA ASN A 263 -67.87 43.33 31.54
C ASN A 263 -68.16 41.85 31.89
N LEU A 264 -67.52 40.89 31.23
CA LEU A 264 -67.69 39.46 31.53
C LEU A 264 -67.02 39.03 32.85
N ASP A 265 -65.94 39.72 33.25
CA ASP A 265 -65.08 39.30 34.37
C ASP A 265 -65.66 39.63 35.77
N ALA A 266 -66.46 40.68 35.87
CA ALA A 266 -67.05 41.13 37.14
C ALA A 266 -68.21 40.24 37.63
N THR A 267 -68.85 39.48 36.73
CA THR A 267 -70.12 38.77 36.98
C THR A 267 -69.93 37.33 37.46
N ILE A 268 -68.78 36.73 37.16
CA ILE A 268 -68.48 35.33 37.53
C ILE A 268 -67.73 35.27 38.87
N THR A 269 -66.76 36.15 39.10
CA THR A 269 -65.86 36.10 40.26
C THR A 269 -66.53 36.44 41.60
N SER A 270 -67.54 37.31 41.61
CA SER A 270 -68.17 37.82 42.84
C SER A 270 -69.22 36.89 43.49
N ARG A 271 -69.81 35.95 42.73
CA ARG A 271 -70.85 35.03 43.24
C ARG A 271 -70.31 33.74 43.87
N HIS A 272 -69.02 33.43 43.66
CA HIS A 272 -68.43 32.16 44.10
C HIS A 272 -67.49 32.30 45.32
N ALA A 273 -67.18 33.51 45.78
CA ALA A 273 -66.16 33.75 46.79
C ALA A 273 -66.68 33.90 48.25
N SER A 274 -67.99 33.82 48.52
CA SER A 274 -68.56 34.07 49.86
C SER A 274 -69.14 32.85 50.60
N GLY A 275 -68.86 31.61 50.15
CA GLY A 275 -69.24 30.38 50.86
C GLY A 275 -68.10 29.37 50.91
N ALA A 276 -67.63 29.05 52.11
CA ALA A 276 -66.46 28.21 52.37
C ALA A 276 -66.62 26.73 51.94
N ALA A 277 -65.54 26.16 51.36
CA ALA A 277 -65.25 24.73 51.12
C ALA A 277 -66.31 23.88 50.39
N VAL A 278 -65.88 23.12 49.39
CA VAL A 278 -66.74 22.12 48.71
C VAL A 278 -67.09 21.01 49.72
N ALA A 279 -68.30 21.05 50.29
CA ALA A 279 -68.72 20.14 51.37
C ALA A 279 -68.80 18.66 50.95
N SER A 280 -69.02 18.37 49.67
CA SER A 280 -68.96 17.02 49.09
C SER A 280 -68.88 17.12 47.57
N VAL A 281 -68.03 16.32 46.95
CA VAL A 281 -68.06 16.11 45.50
C VAL A 281 -68.75 14.78 45.24
N SER A 282 -69.97 14.80 44.72
CA SER A 282 -70.71 13.59 44.31
C SER A 282 -70.45 13.19 42.85
N GLY A 283 -69.52 13.87 42.18
CA GLY A 283 -69.12 13.65 40.79
C GLY A 283 -67.61 13.46 40.62
N ASN A 284 -67.14 13.49 39.37
CA ASN A 284 -65.71 13.37 39.07
C ASN A 284 -64.96 14.65 39.48
N VAL A 285 -63.76 14.50 40.03
CA VAL A 285 -62.83 15.63 40.16
C VAL A 285 -61.97 15.60 38.90
N ASP A 286 -62.20 16.52 37.97
CA ASP A 286 -61.47 16.61 36.70
C ASP A 286 -60.02 17.14 36.87
N GLY A 287 -59.49 17.12 38.09
CA GLY A 287 -58.18 17.64 38.45
C GLY A 287 -57.56 16.93 39.66
N ASN A 288 -56.40 17.42 40.10
CA ASN A 288 -55.65 16.80 41.19
C ASN A 288 -56.22 17.16 42.57
N VAL A 289 -56.30 16.17 43.45
CA VAL A 289 -56.55 16.39 44.88
C VAL A 289 -55.20 16.54 45.59
N THR A 290 -54.85 17.76 46.01
CA THR A 290 -53.62 18.04 46.76
C THR A 290 -53.90 18.00 48.27
N GLY A 291 -53.41 16.97 48.96
CA GLY A 291 -53.55 16.80 50.43
C GLY A 291 -53.78 15.33 50.84
N SER A 292 -54.04 15.10 52.14
CA SER A 292 -54.31 13.75 52.66
C SER A 292 -55.75 13.32 52.37
N VAL A 293 -55.92 12.18 51.70
CA VAL A 293 -57.24 11.53 51.55
C VAL A 293 -57.49 10.67 52.80
N GLY A 294 -58.42 11.09 53.65
CA GLY A 294 -58.59 10.55 55.02
C GLY A 294 -59.13 9.13 55.14
N SER A 295 -59.75 8.57 54.09
CA SER A 295 -60.10 7.15 54.02
C SER A 295 -60.46 6.77 52.59
N ILE A 296 -59.93 5.65 52.11
CA ILE A 296 -60.32 5.07 50.82
C ILE A 296 -61.06 3.77 51.15
N ALA A 297 -62.29 3.62 50.66
CA ALA A 297 -63.08 2.40 50.90
C ALA A 297 -62.39 1.17 50.29
N THR A 298 -62.70 -0.02 50.81
CA THR A 298 -62.17 -1.28 50.27
C THR A 298 -62.45 -1.38 48.77
N GLY A 299 -61.39 -1.50 47.96
CA GLY A 299 -61.47 -1.53 46.49
C GLY A 299 -61.40 -0.18 45.78
N GLY A 300 -61.25 0.94 46.50
CA GLY A 300 -61.19 2.29 45.92
C GLY A 300 -59.90 2.60 45.14
N ILE A 301 -58.81 1.88 45.41
CA ILE A 301 -57.63 1.84 44.54
C ILE A 301 -57.59 0.48 43.85
N ALA A 302 -57.73 0.47 42.54
CA ALA A 302 -57.64 -0.71 41.69
C ALA A 302 -56.54 -0.53 40.63
N ALA A 303 -56.18 -1.57 39.88
CA ALA A 303 -55.15 -1.49 38.84
C ALA A 303 -55.44 -0.40 37.78
N LEU A 304 -56.71 -0.07 37.56
CA LEU A 304 -57.15 0.99 36.64
C LEU A 304 -57.07 2.40 37.25
N SER A 305 -56.91 2.54 38.57
CA SER A 305 -56.73 3.84 39.24
C SER A 305 -55.38 4.49 38.90
N PHE A 306 -54.50 3.74 38.23
CA PHE A 306 -53.23 4.22 37.71
C PHE A 306 -53.28 4.15 36.18
N ALA A 307 -52.86 5.23 35.52
CA ALA A 307 -52.65 5.20 34.08
C ALA A 307 -51.54 4.18 33.73
N ALA A 308 -51.57 3.64 32.51
CA ALA A 308 -50.48 2.80 32.02
C ALA A 308 -49.15 3.58 32.12
N GLY A 309 -48.19 3.05 32.88
CA GLY A 309 -46.90 3.69 33.14
C GLY A 309 -46.84 4.62 34.36
N ALA A 310 -47.95 4.88 35.07
CA ALA A 310 -47.92 5.70 36.29
C ALA A 310 -47.12 5.04 37.44
N ILE A 311 -46.96 3.72 37.38
CA ILE A 311 -45.98 2.96 38.18
C ILE A 311 -45.12 2.16 37.19
N ASP A 312 -44.24 2.86 36.46
CA ASP A 312 -43.21 2.25 35.63
C ASP A 312 -41.85 2.20 36.35
N THR A 313 -40.87 1.59 35.68
CA THR A 313 -39.49 1.49 36.17
C THR A 313 -38.86 2.86 36.45
N SER A 314 -39.27 3.92 35.76
CA SER A 314 -38.77 5.29 35.97
C SER A 314 -39.39 5.96 37.19
N ALA A 315 -40.69 5.74 37.43
CA ALA A 315 -41.42 6.28 38.58
C ALA A 315 -40.95 5.65 39.91
N ILE A 316 -40.58 4.36 39.89
CA ILE A 316 -39.96 3.68 41.04
C ILE A 316 -38.53 4.21 41.27
N ALA A 317 -37.77 4.48 40.21
CA ALA A 317 -36.37 4.92 40.29
C ALA A 317 -36.17 6.34 40.83
N ALA A 318 -37.16 7.22 40.75
CA ALA A 318 -37.00 8.61 41.20
C ALA A 318 -37.02 8.77 42.73
N ASN A 319 -37.75 7.92 43.46
CA ASN A 319 -37.93 8.07 44.92
C ASN A 319 -37.80 6.76 45.75
N ALA A 320 -37.60 5.58 45.15
CA ALA A 320 -37.40 4.33 45.89
C ALA A 320 -35.94 3.81 45.90
N LEU A 321 -35.11 4.23 44.94
CA LEU A 321 -33.68 3.96 44.88
C LEU A 321 -32.99 5.29 44.60
N THR A 322 -32.15 5.77 45.53
CA THR A 322 -31.44 7.04 45.29
C THR A 322 -30.25 6.80 44.38
N SER A 323 -29.96 7.77 43.51
CA SER A 323 -28.89 7.76 42.49
C SER A 323 -27.51 7.30 42.96
N THR A 324 -27.27 7.28 44.27
CA THR A 324 -26.08 6.72 44.91
C THR A 324 -25.87 5.24 44.61
N GLU A 325 -26.92 4.43 44.51
CA GLU A 325 -26.82 2.98 44.25
C GLU A 325 -26.53 2.65 42.77
N VAL A 326 -26.76 3.62 41.86
CA VAL A 326 -26.39 3.51 40.43
C VAL A 326 -25.00 4.09 40.16
N ALA A 327 -24.56 5.07 40.96
CA ALA A 327 -23.23 5.67 40.84
C ALA A 327 -22.08 4.76 41.32
N ASP A 328 -22.36 3.74 42.15
CA ASP A 328 -21.36 2.78 42.64
C ASP A 328 -21.04 1.62 41.68
N SER A 329 -21.51 1.66 40.43
CA SER A 329 -20.92 0.83 39.37
C SER A 329 -19.62 1.48 38.87
N ALA A 330 -18.63 1.52 39.77
CA ALA A 330 -17.30 2.12 39.69
C ALA A 330 -16.34 1.41 38.71
N THR A 331 -16.76 1.21 37.47
CA THR A 331 -15.82 0.98 36.36
C THR A 331 -15.57 2.31 35.65
N PRO A 332 -14.32 2.75 35.42
CA PRO A 332 -14.07 3.93 34.61
C PRO A 332 -14.57 3.67 33.19
N ARG A 333 -15.64 4.36 32.79
CA ARG A 333 -16.28 4.23 31.48
C ARG A 333 -15.63 5.20 30.50
N ILE A 334 -15.30 4.72 29.32
CA ILE A 334 -14.91 5.58 28.20
C ILE A 334 -16.20 6.00 27.49
N LEU A 335 -16.48 7.30 27.48
CA LEU A 335 -17.73 7.85 26.93
C LEU A 335 -17.57 8.22 25.45
N LYS A 336 -18.61 7.97 24.66
CA LYS A 336 -18.66 8.39 23.25
C LYS A 336 -18.57 9.91 23.16
N ASN A 337 -17.89 10.40 22.13
CA ASN A 337 -17.80 11.83 21.79
C ASN A 337 -17.33 12.72 22.98
N THR A 338 -16.55 12.16 23.89
CA THR A 338 -16.01 12.86 25.06
C THR A 338 -14.51 12.66 25.06
N ALA A 339 -13.73 13.74 25.21
CA ALA A 339 -12.28 13.64 25.17
C ALA A 339 -11.73 12.77 26.32
N LEU A 340 -10.78 11.89 26.01
CA LEU A 340 -10.07 11.07 26.99
C LEU A 340 -8.60 11.49 27.04
N ALA A 341 -8.20 12.09 28.16
CA ALA A 341 -6.82 12.51 28.35
C ALA A 341 -5.91 11.33 28.71
N ASN A 342 -4.66 11.38 28.25
CA ASN A 342 -3.59 10.47 28.65
C ASN A 342 -3.89 8.97 28.45
N PHE A 343 -4.53 8.59 27.35
CA PHE A 343 -4.67 7.17 27.00
C PHE A 343 -3.28 6.56 26.77
N MET A 344 -2.93 5.52 27.52
CA MET A 344 -1.58 4.95 27.53
C MET A 344 -1.52 3.59 26.83
N PHE A 345 -0.40 3.33 26.16
CA PHE A 345 -0.11 2.04 25.52
C PHE A 345 1.40 1.73 25.54
N LEU A 346 1.75 0.45 25.51
CA LEU A 346 3.12 -0.04 25.44
C LEU A 346 3.54 -0.25 23.99
N VAL A 347 4.79 0.11 23.69
CA VAL A 347 5.47 -0.13 22.42
C VAL A 347 6.74 -0.93 22.67
N VAL A 348 6.95 -1.98 21.89
CA VAL A 348 8.11 -2.88 21.98
C VAL A 348 8.92 -2.85 20.68
N ASP A 349 10.21 -3.16 20.79
CA ASP A 349 11.16 -3.16 19.68
C ASP A 349 10.82 -4.28 18.70
N SER A 350 10.75 -3.98 17.40
CA SER A 350 10.40 -4.96 16.38
C SER A 350 11.50 -5.97 16.07
N THR A 351 12.69 -5.81 16.64
CA THR A 351 13.82 -6.74 16.45
C THR A 351 13.69 -7.97 17.33
N ASP A 352 13.20 -7.79 18.56
CA ASP A 352 13.05 -8.88 19.54
C ASP A 352 11.61 -9.08 20.01
N HIS A 353 10.68 -8.21 19.59
CA HIS A 353 9.25 -8.24 19.91
C HIS A 353 8.95 -8.25 21.43
N PHE A 354 9.91 -7.81 22.24
CA PHE A 354 9.83 -7.95 23.70
C PHE A 354 10.32 -6.73 24.45
N THR A 355 11.46 -6.17 24.07
CA THR A 355 12.07 -5.06 24.82
C THR A 355 11.30 -3.77 24.59
N PRO A 356 10.91 -3.00 25.64
CA PRO A 356 10.20 -1.74 25.45
C PRO A 356 11.02 -0.73 24.64
N LYS A 357 10.44 -0.18 23.58
CA LYS A 357 11.13 0.73 22.66
C LYS A 357 10.93 2.19 23.07
N THR A 358 11.99 2.82 23.57
CA THR A 358 11.99 4.21 24.01
C THR A 358 12.46 5.17 22.90
N GLY A 359 12.19 6.47 23.06
CA GLY A 359 12.71 7.55 22.24
C GLY A 359 12.07 7.71 20.86
N LEU A 360 10.88 7.16 20.61
CA LEU A 360 10.22 7.27 19.30
C LEU A 360 9.44 8.58 19.18
N THR A 361 9.67 9.30 18.09
CA THR A 361 8.88 10.49 17.73
C THR A 361 7.86 10.12 16.66
N TYR A 362 6.58 10.16 17.03
CA TYR A 362 5.47 9.90 16.12
C TYR A 362 5.20 11.12 15.22
N VAL A 363 4.92 10.87 13.94
CA VAL A 363 4.47 11.89 12.99
C VAL A 363 3.12 11.50 12.38
N THR A 364 2.54 12.40 11.60
CA THR A 364 1.30 12.15 10.87
C THR A 364 1.40 10.87 10.03
N GLY A 365 0.45 9.94 10.20
CA GLY A 365 0.45 8.63 9.57
C GLY A 365 0.85 7.48 10.51
N ASP A 366 1.62 7.76 11.56
CA ASP A 366 2.08 6.71 12.50
C ASP A 366 1.03 6.37 13.58
N SER A 367 0.08 7.28 13.84
CA SER A 367 -0.98 7.15 14.83
C SER A 367 -2.34 7.36 14.20
N GLN A 368 -3.14 6.29 14.14
CA GLN A 368 -4.39 6.25 13.40
C GLN A 368 -5.49 5.56 14.20
N ARG A 369 -6.74 5.78 13.82
CA ARG A 369 -7.92 5.16 14.40
C ARG A 369 -8.89 4.73 13.30
N THR A 370 -9.65 3.69 13.57
CA THR A 370 -10.87 3.35 12.85
C THR A 370 -12.04 3.45 13.82
N ILE A 371 -13.12 4.08 13.37
CA ILE A 371 -14.34 4.27 14.14
C ILE A 371 -15.43 3.44 13.47
N ASP A 372 -16.02 2.49 14.21
CA ASP A 372 -17.12 1.64 13.76
C ASP A 372 -16.86 0.93 12.42
N GLY A 373 -15.60 0.55 12.17
CA GLY A 373 -15.17 -0.13 10.94
C GLY A 373 -14.88 0.79 9.75
N ALA A 374 -14.86 2.11 9.94
CA ALA A 374 -14.44 3.06 8.90
C ALA A 374 -12.95 2.92 8.55
N ALA A 375 -12.52 3.49 7.41
CA ALA A 375 -11.10 3.50 7.03
C ALA A 375 -10.22 4.19 8.11
N PHE A 376 -8.96 3.75 8.24
CA PHE A 376 -8.04 4.34 9.20
C PHE A 376 -7.77 5.82 8.89
N ALA A 377 -7.98 6.67 9.88
CA ALA A 377 -7.70 8.10 9.84
C ALA A 377 -6.75 8.49 10.98
N ASN A 378 -5.92 9.51 10.77
CA ASN A 378 -4.94 9.93 11.79
C ASN A 378 -5.64 10.40 13.06
N THR A 379 -5.16 9.98 14.23
CA THR A 379 -5.63 10.51 15.51
C THR A 379 -5.40 12.01 15.58
N THR A 380 -6.29 12.74 16.27
CA THR A 380 -6.19 14.21 16.33
C THR A 380 -4.89 14.68 16.97
N ASN A 381 -4.39 13.98 17.99
CA ASN A 381 -3.11 14.26 18.64
C ASN A 381 -2.13 13.10 18.41
N LEU A 382 -0.83 13.41 18.42
CA LEU A 382 0.24 12.43 18.26
C LEU A 382 0.72 11.87 19.62
N PRO A 383 1.11 10.59 19.71
CA PRO A 383 1.66 10.01 20.92
C PRO A 383 2.95 10.68 21.39
N THR A 384 3.13 10.77 22.71
CA THR A 384 4.36 11.26 23.35
C THR A 384 4.83 10.23 24.38
N GLU A 385 6.14 10.01 24.47
CA GLU A 385 6.70 9.07 25.44
C GLU A 385 6.48 9.54 26.88
N VAL A 386 6.08 8.61 27.75
CA VAL A 386 6.07 8.79 29.21
C VAL A 386 7.36 8.22 29.82
N GLY A 387 7.78 7.04 29.33
CA GLY A 387 9.02 6.36 29.69
C GLY A 387 8.88 4.83 29.61
N PHE A 388 9.99 4.09 29.56
CA PHE A 388 10.02 2.61 29.50
C PHE A 388 9.15 2.01 28.38
N GLY A 389 9.10 2.67 27.22
CA GLY A 389 8.31 2.23 26.07
C GLY A 389 6.79 2.45 26.24
N ILE A 390 6.34 3.07 27.33
CA ILE A 390 4.96 3.53 27.48
C ILE A 390 4.82 4.90 26.85
N TYR A 391 3.84 5.02 25.94
CA TYR A 391 3.45 6.26 25.29
C TYR A 391 2.04 6.63 25.71
N LYS A 392 1.76 7.92 25.71
CA LYS A 392 0.42 8.45 25.95
C LYS A 392 -0.04 9.29 24.77
N VAL A 393 -1.34 9.26 24.52
CA VAL A 393 -2.01 10.16 23.58
C VAL A 393 -3.29 10.69 24.23
N SER A 394 -3.54 11.99 24.11
CA SER A 394 -4.82 12.56 24.51
C SER A 394 -5.77 12.45 23.34
N LEU A 395 -6.81 11.64 23.48
CA LEU A 395 -7.81 11.40 22.45
C LEU A 395 -8.87 12.50 22.54
N SER A 396 -9.14 13.16 21.42
CA SER A 396 -10.20 14.16 21.34
C SER A 396 -11.57 13.50 21.34
N ALA A 397 -12.62 14.30 21.55
CA ALA A 397 -14.00 13.83 21.39
C ALA A 397 -14.24 13.22 20.00
N ALA A 398 -13.65 13.80 18.95
CA ALA A 398 -13.74 13.29 17.58
C ALA A 398 -12.95 11.99 17.35
N ASP A 399 -11.98 11.68 18.22
CA ASP A 399 -11.32 10.38 18.22
C ASP A 399 -12.18 9.28 18.82
N LEU A 400 -13.19 9.67 19.61
CA LEU A 400 -14.04 8.80 20.42
C LEU A 400 -15.51 8.78 19.99
N ASN A 401 -15.81 9.27 18.79
CA ASN A 401 -17.17 9.44 18.31
C ASN A 401 -17.70 8.21 17.54
N GLY A 402 -17.69 7.05 18.19
CA GLY A 402 -18.29 5.80 17.69
C GLY A 402 -18.29 4.70 18.75
N ASP A 403 -19.04 3.64 18.54
CA ASP A 403 -19.28 2.58 19.53
C ASP A 403 -18.05 1.67 19.74
N VAL A 404 -17.36 1.33 18.66
CA VAL A 404 -16.15 0.50 18.67
C VAL A 404 -15.03 1.23 17.96
N ILE A 405 -13.91 1.41 18.64
CA ILE A 405 -12.79 2.20 18.11
C ILE A 405 -11.51 1.42 18.26
N THR A 406 -10.80 1.22 17.15
CA THR A 406 -9.48 0.60 17.15
C THR A 406 -8.43 1.63 16.79
N PHE A 407 -7.48 1.82 17.70
CA PHE A 407 -6.28 2.62 17.47
C PHE A 407 -5.16 1.76 16.95
N LYS A 408 -4.42 2.30 15.98
CA LYS A 408 -3.22 1.73 15.39
C LYS A 408 -2.07 2.69 15.59
N PHE A 409 -1.04 2.24 16.30
CA PHE A 409 0.22 2.96 16.48
C PHE A 409 1.32 2.13 15.81
N SER A 410 1.90 2.65 14.73
CA SER A 410 2.87 1.94 13.91
C SER A 410 4.03 2.87 13.60
N LYS A 411 5.20 2.60 14.17
CA LYS A 411 6.42 3.37 13.92
C LYS A 411 7.58 2.44 13.56
N ALA A 412 8.40 2.84 12.59
CA ALA A 412 9.59 2.08 12.18
C ALA A 412 10.52 1.81 13.38
N GLY A 413 11.03 0.57 13.47
CA GLY A 413 11.83 0.11 14.61
C GLY A 413 11.02 -0.29 15.85
N SER A 414 9.68 -0.36 15.72
CA SER A 414 8.79 -0.89 16.75
C SER A 414 7.67 -1.72 16.14
N ASP A 415 7.11 -2.62 16.95
CA ASP A 415 5.92 -3.37 16.54
C ASP A 415 4.68 -2.48 16.46
N THR A 416 3.83 -2.79 15.48
CA THR A 416 2.53 -2.13 15.40
C THR A 416 1.65 -2.54 16.56
N ARG A 417 1.18 -1.56 17.33
CA ARG A 417 0.22 -1.77 18.41
C ARG A 417 -1.19 -1.43 17.95
N LEU A 418 -2.09 -2.40 18.06
CA LEU A 418 -3.52 -2.22 17.89
C LEU A 418 -4.23 -2.31 19.24
N VAL A 419 -5.09 -1.34 19.54
CA VAL A 419 -5.93 -1.36 20.75
C VAL A 419 -7.36 -1.02 20.39
N THR A 420 -8.27 -1.95 20.66
CA THR A 420 -9.71 -1.75 20.46
C THR A 420 -10.39 -1.47 21.78
N MET A 421 -11.27 -0.48 21.79
CA MET A 421 -12.11 -0.18 22.94
C MET A 421 -13.55 0.13 22.52
N LEU A 422 -14.46 -0.12 23.47
CA LEU A 422 -15.89 0.15 23.34
C LEU A 422 -16.20 1.45 24.09
N THR A 423 -16.92 2.37 23.44
CA THR A 423 -17.43 3.56 24.11
C THR A 423 -18.87 3.33 24.57
N GLN A 424 -19.28 4.04 25.61
CA GLN A 424 -20.66 4.00 26.11
C GLN A 424 -21.43 5.28 25.72
N PRO A 425 -22.77 5.20 25.61
CA PRO A 425 -23.61 6.38 25.43
C PRO A 425 -23.37 7.39 26.56
N THR A 426 -23.39 8.67 26.20
CA THR A 426 -23.32 9.80 27.14
C THR A 426 -24.59 9.97 27.93
#